data_AF-A0A0D0EWE2-F1
#
_entry.id   AF-A0A0D0EWE2-F1
#
_cell.length_a   1.000
_cell.length_b   1.000
_cell.length_c   1.000
_cell.angle_alpha   90.00
_cell.angle_beta   90.00
_cell.angle_gamma   90.00
#
_symmetry.space_group_name_H-M   'P 1'
#
loop_
_entity.id
_entity.type
_entity.pdbx_description
1 polymer ?
#
loop_
_entity_poly.entity_id
_entity_poly.type
_entity_poly.pdbx_seq_one_letter_code
_entity_poly.pdbx_strand_id
1 'polypeptide(L)'
;MNIFRILSSNDGSINEPNVSSFLAYLLDPNEDHGISSFLLQAFLNSILAIDNDFLKKIQFGGKITDLSKYSGYSINIKPELTVNIESKKKRRDIDIVLEIIEDKTKEILYSICLENKITDLSISKNDSQLEDELIGLEAYYNEMGVQPEIYVIYLTPSPSYIALQSFERLQYKRKCHLFWNKHDNSVFNLLLEIFNEENKGLIDPINNQSSYLIKSFLSFINTDFKSYVQEKKEKFEKKNYGKPVIDILNDFADTLSFNDIYDLSEIKIGFSAFVKNFSGADLKGNTRLAHIYTAIVNEKNRIHYNVNKPDDNRKNIFYYTDKSRKFVKRFKLENYLDVEIYFNDEGEIKHINSEELRIKNLE
;
A
#
# COMPACT_ATOMS: atom_id res chain seq x y z
N MET A 1 3.83 16.21 7.08
CA MET A 1 3.17 15.24 7.99
C MET A 1 1.99 14.65 7.22
N ASN A 2 1.86 13.32 7.12
CA ASN A 2 0.75 12.70 6.40
C ASN A 2 -0.17 12.01 7.42
N ILE A 3 -1.36 12.57 7.64
CA ILE A 3 -2.31 12.10 8.65
C ILE A 3 -2.78 10.68 8.39
N PHE A 4 -3.09 10.32 7.14
CA PHE A 4 -3.53 8.97 6.77
C PHE A 4 -2.47 7.93 7.11
N ARG A 5 -1.21 8.24 6.83
CA ARG A 5 -0.09 7.34 7.14
C ARG A 5 0.18 7.21 8.63
N ILE A 6 -0.12 8.24 9.43
CA ILE A 6 0.00 8.21 10.89
C ILE A 6 -1.12 7.35 11.48
N LEU A 7 -2.37 7.58 11.07
CA LEU A 7 -3.54 6.85 11.54
C LEU A 7 -3.52 5.36 11.14
N SER A 8 -2.88 5.01 10.03
CA SER A 8 -2.67 3.61 9.60
C SER A 8 -1.42 2.95 10.20
N SER A 9 -0.67 3.63 11.07
CA SER A 9 0.53 3.08 11.71
C SER A 9 0.23 2.42 13.06
N ASN A 10 1.12 1.52 13.49
CA ASN A 10 0.99 0.73 14.72
C ASN A 10 -0.31 -0.10 14.75
N ASP A 11 -1.11 0.03 15.79
CA ASP A 11 -2.39 -0.68 15.95
C ASP A 11 -3.55 -0.01 15.19
N GLY A 12 -3.32 1.18 14.62
CA GLY A 12 -4.28 1.84 13.74
C GLY A 12 -4.26 1.25 12.34
N SER A 13 -5.43 1.18 11.69
CA SER A 13 -5.55 0.79 10.29
C SER A 13 -6.50 1.73 9.57
N ILE A 14 -6.17 2.06 8.32
CA ILE A 14 -7.11 2.68 7.39
C ILE A 14 -7.49 1.58 6.41
N ASN A 15 -8.74 1.15 6.46
CA ASN A 15 -9.30 0.09 5.62
C ASN A 15 -10.20 0.67 4.52
N GLU A 16 -10.76 -0.21 3.68
CA GLU A 16 -11.70 0.15 2.62
C GLU A 16 -12.81 1.11 3.10
N PRO A 17 -13.59 0.81 4.18
CA PRO A 17 -14.57 1.74 4.76
C PRO A 17 -14.07 3.16 5.03
N ASN A 18 -12.87 3.30 5.62
CA ASN A 18 -12.30 4.61 5.90
C ASN A 18 -11.97 5.38 4.62
N VAL A 19 -11.47 4.70 3.60
CA VAL A 19 -11.15 5.31 2.31
C VAL A 19 -12.43 5.66 1.56
N SER A 20 -13.44 4.80 1.58
CA SER A 20 -14.77 5.05 1.01
C SER A 20 -15.42 6.27 1.66
N SER A 21 -15.35 6.38 2.99
CA SER A 21 -15.85 7.55 3.75
C SER A 21 -15.15 8.85 3.33
N PHE A 22 -13.82 8.83 3.18
CA PHE A 22 -13.07 10.01 2.77
C PHE A 22 -13.35 10.38 1.30
N LEU A 23 -13.53 9.40 0.42
CA LEU A 23 -13.93 9.64 -0.96
C LEU A 23 -15.35 10.21 -1.03
N ALA A 24 -16.29 9.67 -0.26
CA ALA A 24 -17.65 10.19 -0.15
C ALA A 24 -17.65 11.67 0.26
N TYR A 25 -16.86 12.03 1.28
CA TYR A 25 -16.65 13.42 1.67
C TYR A 25 -16.14 14.28 0.51
N LEU A 26 -15.15 13.83 -0.26
CA LEU A 26 -14.61 14.60 -1.40
C LEU A 26 -15.55 14.68 -2.61
N LEU A 27 -16.48 13.73 -2.76
CA LEU A 27 -17.46 13.70 -3.83
C LEU A 27 -18.68 14.57 -3.54
N ASP A 28 -18.94 14.95 -2.28
CA ASP A 28 -20.11 15.72 -1.90
C ASP A 28 -19.88 17.23 -2.12
N PRO A 29 -20.50 17.85 -3.13
CA PRO A 29 -20.30 19.27 -3.39
C PRO A 29 -20.77 20.21 -2.27
N ASN A 30 -21.50 19.70 -1.27
CA ASN A 30 -21.99 20.45 -0.12
C ASN A 30 -21.02 20.44 1.07
N GLU A 31 -19.99 19.59 1.04
CA GLU A 31 -19.00 19.49 2.09
C GLU A 31 -17.93 20.60 2.01
N ASP A 32 -17.20 20.79 3.11
CA ASP A 32 -16.29 21.92 3.30
C ASP A 32 -14.86 21.71 2.74
N HIS A 33 -14.70 20.79 1.79
CA HIS A 33 -13.40 20.46 1.19
C HIS A 33 -12.90 21.47 0.15
N GLY A 34 -13.69 22.47 -0.23
CA GLY A 34 -13.25 23.61 -1.06
C GLY A 34 -12.96 23.28 -2.54
N ILE A 35 -13.30 22.08 -3.01
CA ILE A 35 -13.22 21.69 -4.44
C ILE A 35 -14.59 21.60 -5.12
N SER A 36 -15.66 22.09 -4.46
CA SER A 36 -17.03 22.15 -4.98
C SER A 36 -17.46 20.84 -5.67
N SER A 37 -18.13 20.91 -6.81
CA SER A 37 -18.58 19.75 -7.59
C SER A 37 -17.50 19.21 -8.56
N PHE A 38 -16.28 19.76 -8.58
CA PHE A 38 -15.29 19.44 -9.62
C PHE A 38 -14.87 17.97 -9.62
N LEU A 39 -14.65 17.35 -8.46
CA LEU A 39 -14.29 15.93 -8.40
C LEU A 39 -15.44 15.04 -8.86
N LEU A 40 -16.67 15.35 -8.43
CA LEU A 40 -17.86 14.62 -8.85
C LEU A 40 -18.06 14.71 -10.37
N GLN A 41 -17.96 15.90 -10.95
CA GLN A 41 -18.02 16.08 -12.41
C GLN A 41 -16.95 15.26 -13.12
N ALA A 42 -15.71 15.26 -12.61
CA ALA A 42 -14.61 14.48 -13.17
C ALA A 42 -14.90 12.97 -13.15
N PHE A 43 -15.43 12.45 -12.04
CA PHE A 43 -15.88 11.06 -11.92
C PHE A 43 -16.98 10.70 -12.92
N LEU A 44 -17.99 11.56 -13.05
CA LEU A 44 -19.11 11.33 -13.96
C LEU A 44 -18.70 11.46 -15.42
N ASN A 45 -17.72 12.31 -15.75
CA ASN A 45 -17.14 12.38 -17.09
C ASN A 45 -16.44 11.06 -17.48
N SER A 46 -15.88 10.30 -16.53
CA SER A 46 -15.35 8.96 -16.80
C SER A 46 -16.43 7.95 -17.21
N ILE A 47 -17.69 8.16 -16.81
CA ILE A 47 -18.83 7.38 -17.31
C ILE A 47 -19.18 7.81 -18.74
N LEU A 48 -19.19 9.12 -19.03
CA LEU A 48 -19.46 9.65 -20.37
C LEU A 48 -18.46 9.15 -21.42
N ALA A 49 -17.20 8.95 -21.03
CA ALA A 49 -16.17 8.42 -21.91
C ALA A 49 -16.47 7.00 -22.44
N ILE A 50 -17.38 6.26 -21.80
CA ILE A 50 -17.83 4.93 -22.23
C ILE A 50 -18.95 5.05 -23.27
N ASP A 51 -19.94 5.89 -22.98
CA ASP A 51 -21.06 6.18 -23.86
C ASP A 51 -21.52 7.62 -23.62
N ASN A 52 -21.34 8.48 -24.63
CA ASN A 52 -21.71 9.90 -24.55
C ASN A 52 -23.21 10.10 -24.31
N ASP A 53 -24.04 9.06 -24.53
CA ASP A 53 -25.46 9.11 -24.27
C ASP A 53 -25.85 8.86 -22.80
N PHE A 54 -24.90 8.47 -21.95
CA PHE A 54 -25.14 8.31 -20.51
C PHE A 54 -25.32 9.64 -19.80
N LEU A 55 -26.11 9.67 -18.72
CA LEU A 55 -26.28 10.88 -17.89
C LEU A 55 -26.81 12.12 -18.66
N LYS A 56 -27.53 11.95 -19.78
CA LYS A 56 -27.99 13.05 -20.64
C LYS A 56 -28.72 14.19 -19.93
N LYS A 57 -29.50 13.90 -18.89
CA LYS A 57 -30.31 14.91 -18.18
C LYS A 57 -29.46 15.92 -17.40
N ILE A 58 -28.16 15.64 -17.19
CA ILE A 58 -27.21 16.52 -16.49
C ILE A 58 -26.03 16.95 -17.39
N GLN A 59 -26.18 16.81 -18.72
CA GLN A 59 -25.16 17.25 -19.65
C GLN A 59 -25.49 18.61 -20.27
N PHE A 60 -24.45 19.43 -20.45
CA PHE A 60 -24.49 20.63 -21.27
C PHE A 60 -23.22 20.71 -22.13
N GLY A 61 -23.36 20.77 -23.45
CA GLY A 61 -22.21 20.81 -24.37
C GLY A 61 -21.30 19.58 -24.33
N GLY A 62 -21.85 18.41 -24.01
CA GLY A 62 -21.09 17.15 -23.92
C GLY A 62 -20.24 17.00 -22.65
N LYS A 63 -20.50 17.83 -21.64
CA LYS A 63 -19.87 17.75 -20.32
C LYS A 63 -20.94 17.72 -19.24
N ILE A 64 -20.60 17.13 -18.10
CA ILE A 64 -21.44 17.21 -16.89
C ILE A 64 -21.54 18.68 -16.46
N THR A 65 -22.78 19.13 -16.22
CA THR A 65 -23.06 20.48 -15.74
C THR A 65 -22.55 20.68 -14.30
N ASP A 66 -22.55 21.93 -13.82
CA ASP A 66 -22.32 22.17 -12.40
C ASP A 66 -23.36 21.45 -11.53
N LEU A 67 -22.88 20.72 -10.54
CA LEU A 67 -23.65 20.00 -9.53
C LEU A 67 -23.47 20.61 -8.12
N SER A 68 -22.97 21.84 -8.03
CA SER A 68 -22.83 22.55 -6.76
C SER A 68 -24.19 22.88 -6.13
N LYS A 69 -24.17 23.38 -4.90
CA LYS A 69 -25.37 23.86 -4.17
C LYS A 69 -26.19 24.95 -4.89
N TYR A 70 -25.62 25.59 -5.92
CA TYR A 70 -26.31 26.61 -6.72
C TYR A 70 -26.87 26.04 -8.03
N SER A 71 -26.68 24.73 -8.27
CA SER A 71 -27.25 24.03 -9.41
C SER A 71 -28.75 23.79 -9.24
N GLY A 72 -29.41 23.29 -10.29
CA GLY A 72 -30.79 22.81 -10.20
C GLY A 72 -30.90 21.36 -9.71
N TYR A 73 -29.82 20.83 -9.12
CA TYR A 73 -29.71 19.44 -8.68
C TYR A 73 -29.28 19.36 -7.22
N SER A 74 -29.90 18.46 -6.49
CA SER A 74 -29.46 18.03 -5.17
C SER A 74 -28.65 16.74 -5.29
N ILE A 75 -27.50 16.70 -4.63
CA ILE A 75 -26.65 15.50 -4.52
C ILE A 75 -26.82 14.91 -3.14
N ASN A 76 -27.07 13.60 -3.07
CA ASN A 76 -27.18 12.87 -1.82
C ASN A 76 -26.20 11.69 -1.83
N ILE A 77 -25.26 11.68 -0.89
CA ILE A 77 -24.23 10.63 -0.79
C ILE A 77 -24.50 9.78 0.43
N LYS A 78 -24.60 8.46 0.22
CA LYS A 78 -24.89 7.45 1.23
C LYS A 78 -23.71 6.47 1.32
N PRO A 79 -22.75 6.68 2.23
CA PRO A 79 -21.73 5.70 2.54
C PRO A 79 -22.35 4.45 3.17
N GLU A 80 -21.79 3.27 2.88
CA GLU A 80 -22.16 1.99 3.49
C GLU A 80 -23.67 1.67 3.41
N LEU A 81 -24.29 1.90 2.24
CA LEU A 81 -25.71 1.62 2.05
C LEU A 81 -25.95 0.11 2.05
N THR A 82 -26.66 -0.35 3.06
CA THR A 82 -27.14 -1.73 3.13
C THR A 82 -28.31 -1.99 2.18
N VAL A 83 -28.17 -3.01 1.34
CA VAL A 83 -29.23 -3.53 0.47
C VAL A 83 -29.49 -5.01 0.74
N ASN A 84 -30.75 -5.41 0.55
CA ASN A 84 -31.22 -6.77 0.75
C ASN A 84 -31.52 -7.45 -0.58
N ILE A 85 -31.10 -8.71 -0.71
CA ILE A 85 -31.37 -9.52 -1.89
C ILE A 85 -32.39 -10.57 -1.48
N GLU A 86 -33.66 -10.32 -1.75
CA GLU A 86 -34.77 -11.19 -1.35
C GLU A 86 -34.58 -12.62 -1.86
N SER A 87 -34.14 -12.78 -3.11
CA SER A 87 -33.94 -14.08 -3.76
C SER A 87 -32.89 -14.96 -3.06
N LYS A 88 -31.93 -14.36 -2.34
CA LYS A 88 -30.82 -15.06 -1.69
C LYS A 88 -30.81 -14.94 -0.16
N LYS A 89 -31.79 -14.24 0.45
CA LYS A 89 -31.76 -13.82 1.87
C LYS A 89 -30.38 -13.29 2.29
N LYS A 90 -29.76 -12.52 1.40
CA LYS A 90 -28.37 -12.08 1.50
C LYS A 90 -28.37 -10.57 1.68
N ARG A 91 -27.51 -10.08 2.58
CA ARG A 91 -27.25 -8.66 2.79
C ARG A 91 -25.96 -8.28 2.07
N ARG A 92 -25.95 -7.10 1.45
CA ARG A 92 -24.76 -6.45 0.89
C ARG A 92 -24.71 -5.03 1.40
N ASP A 93 -23.51 -4.53 1.63
CA ASP A 93 -23.26 -3.15 2.01
C ASP A 93 -22.46 -2.54 0.86
N ILE A 94 -23.05 -1.55 0.18
CA ILE A 94 -22.43 -0.83 -0.93
C ILE A 94 -21.58 0.28 -0.34
N ASP A 95 -20.31 0.38 -0.74
CA ASP A 95 -19.36 1.34 -0.19
C ASP A 95 -19.86 2.79 -0.28
N ILE A 96 -20.33 3.22 -1.44
CA ILE A 96 -20.92 4.55 -1.66
C ILE A 96 -22.07 4.47 -2.66
N VAL A 97 -23.22 5.05 -2.32
CA VAL A 97 -24.29 5.34 -3.29
C VAL A 97 -24.46 6.85 -3.41
N LEU A 98 -24.39 7.37 -4.63
CA LEU A 98 -24.63 8.77 -4.94
C LEU A 98 -25.91 8.93 -5.74
N GLU A 99 -26.83 9.73 -5.24
CA GLU A 99 -28.10 10.07 -5.89
C GLU A 99 -28.04 11.49 -6.44
N ILE A 100 -28.46 11.66 -7.70
CA ILE A 100 -28.62 12.97 -8.34
C ILE A 100 -30.11 13.24 -8.50
N ILE A 101 -30.60 14.26 -7.82
CA ILE A 101 -32.01 14.59 -7.70
C ILE A 101 -32.29 15.91 -8.41
N GLU A 102 -33.28 15.96 -9.29
CA GLU A 102 -33.70 17.22 -9.91
C GLU A 102 -34.55 18.03 -8.93
N ASP A 103 -34.15 19.26 -8.64
CA ASP A 103 -34.79 20.04 -7.56
C ASP A 103 -36.23 20.44 -7.85
N LYS A 104 -36.58 20.61 -9.13
CA LYS A 104 -37.91 21.04 -9.58
C LYS A 104 -38.95 19.94 -9.41
N THR A 105 -38.58 18.72 -9.80
CA THR A 105 -39.49 17.56 -9.82
C THR A 105 -39.35 16.70 -8.57
N LYS A 106 -38.22 16.83 -7.85
CA LYS A 106 -37.78 15.94 -6.77
C LYS A 106 -37.61 14.49 -7.24
N GLU A 107 -37.42 14.28 -8.55
CA GLU A 107 -37.13 12.97 -9.14
C GLU A 107 -35.65 12.61 -8.91
N ILE A 108 -35.41 11.38 -8.44
CA ILE A 108 -34.06 10.80 -8.43
C ILE A 108 -33.74 10.37 -9.87
N LEU A 109 -32.92 11.15 -10.55
CA LEU A 109 -32.58 10.89 -11.95
C LEU A 109 -31.60 9.72 -12.10
N TYR A 110 -30.57 9.74 -11.25
CA TYR A 110 -29.42 8.84 -11.34
C TYR A 110 -29.06 8.31 -9.96
N SER A 111 -28.66 7.04 -9.92
CA SER A 111 -28.03 6.42 -8.76
C SER A 111 -26.70 5.80 -9.18
N ILE A 112 -25.60 6.28 -8.61
CA ILE A 112 -24.26 5.82 -8.90
C ILE A 112 -23.82 4.97 -7.71
N CYS A 113 -23.77 3.67 -7.92
CA CYS A 113 -23.21 2.68 -7.01
C CYS A 113 -21.70 2.64 -7.22
N LEU A 114 -20.92 2.87 -6.17
CA LEU A 114 -19.46 2.78 -6.21
C LEU A 114 -19.00 1.72 -5.22
N GLU A 115 -18.32 0.72 -5.74
CA GLU A 115 -17.63 -0.33 -4.97
C GLU A 115 -16.13 -0.06 -4.98
N ASN A 116 -15.50 -0.04 -3.80
CA ASN A 116 -14.12 0.40 -3.60
C ASN A 116 -13.23 -0.73 -3.07
N LYS A 117 -12.17 -1.03 -3.82
CA LYS A 117 -11.08 -1.92 -3.39
C LYS A 117 -9.77 -1.15 -3.32
N ILE A 118 -9.13 -1.14 -2.15
CA ILE A 118 -7.81 -0.51 -1.94
C ILE A 118 -6.64 -1.49 -2.06
N THR A 119 -6.92 -2.80 -2.10
CA THR A 119 -5.94 -3.85 -2.42
C THR A 119 -6.52 -4.93 -3.33
N ASP A 120 -5.72 -5.51 -4.23
CA ASP A 120 -6.15 -6.66 -5.05
C ASP A 120 -6.45 -7.91 -4.21
N LEU A 121 -5.87 -8.02 -3.00
CA LEU A 121 -6.10 -9.14 -2.09
C LEU A 121 -7.54 -9.19 -1.57
N SER A 122 -8.24 -8.06 -1.56
CA SER A 122 -9.65 -7.96 -1.19
C SER A 122 -10.59 -8.41 -2.32
N ILE A 123 -10.07 -8.62 -3.54
CA ILE A 123 -10.88 -9.01 -4.70
C ILE A 123 -11.03 -10.52 -4.71
N SER A 124 -12.22 -10.99 -4.35
CA SER A 124 -12.55 -12.41 -4.43
C SER A 124 -12.75 -12.84 -5.87
N LYS A 125 -11.94 -13.81 -6.31
CA LYS A 125 -12.01 -14.38 -7.67
C LYS A 125 -13.32 -15.08 -7.99
N ASN A 126 -14.23 -15.33 -7.07
CA ASN A 126 -15.49 -16.05 -7.31
C ASN A 126 -16.72 -15.35 -6.73
N ASP A 127 -16.60 -14.08 -6.29
CA ASP A 127 -17.74 -13.37 -5.70
C ASP A 127 -18.62 -12.74 -6.79
N SER A 128 -19.93 -12.83 -6.57
CA SER A 128 -20.98 -12.15 -7.33
C SER A 128 -21.29 -10.78 -6.73
N GLN A 129 -20.30 -10.14 -6.05
CA GLN A 129 -20.52 -8.97 -5.21
C GLN A 129 -21.22 -7.82 -5.96
N LEU A 130 -20.64 -7.39 -7.09
CA LEU A 130 -21.20 -6.29 -7.88
C LEU A 130 -22.61 -6.58 -8.43
N GLU A 131 -22.87 -7.82 -8.82
CA GLU A 131 -24.18 -8.25 -9.33
C GLU A 131 -25.22 -8.26 -8.19
N ASP A 132 -24.83 -8.79 -7.03
CA ASP A 132 -25.64 -8.84 -5.83
C ASP A 132 -25.98 -7.43 -5.32
N GLU A 133 -25.03 -6.49 -5.36
CA GLU A 133 -25.23 -5.08 -5.01
C GLU A 133 -26.18 -4.38 -5.97
N LEU A 134 -26.01 -4.58 -7.28
CA LEU A 134 -26.91 -4.03 -8.29
C LEU A 134 -28.35 -4.53 -8.09
N ILE A 135 -28.54 -5.84 -7.93
CA ILE A 135 -29.87 -6.43 -7.69
C ILE A 135 -30.48 -5.88 -6.40
N GLY A 136 -29.69 -5.79 -5.33
CA GLY A 136 -30.15 -5.24 -4.06
C GLY A 136 -30.55 -3.77 -4.16
N LEU A 137 -29.80 -2.98 -4.93
CA LEU A 137 -30.08 -1.56 -5.14
C LEU A 137 -31.32 -1.34 -6.02
N GLU A 138 -31.51 -2.17 -7.05
CA GLU A 138 -32.75 -2.19 -7.84
C GLU A 138 -33.97 -2.50 -6.97
N ALA A 139 -33.88 -3.50 -6.09
CA ALA A 139 -34.94 -3.83 -5.15
C ALA A 139 -35.22 -2.67 -4.18
N TYR A 140 -34.18 -2.06 -3.62
CA TYR A 140 -34.27 -0.90 -2.72
C TYR A 140 -35.07 0.26 -3.36
N TYR A 141 -34.79 0.62 -4.61
CA TYR A 141 -35.53 1.68 -5.28
C TYR A 141 -36.96 1.29 -5.68
N ASN A 142 -37.17 0.03 -6.08
CA ASN A 142 -38.50 -0.48 -6.37
C ASN A 142 -39.42 -0.43 -5.14
N GLU A 143 -38.92 -0.76 -3.95
CA GLU A 143 -39.66 -0.62 -2.69
C GLU A 143 -40.04 0.84 -2.38
N MET A 144 -39.17 1.79 -2.75
CA MET A 144 -39.43 3.22 -2.63
C MET A 144 -40.37 3.77 -3.72
N GLY A 145 -40.73 2.97 -4.72
CA GLY A 145 -41.57 3.38 -5.84
C GLY A 145 -40.89 4.34 -6.82
N VAL A 146 -39.56 4.33 -6.89
CA VAL A 146 -38.74 5.17 -7.79
C VAL A 146 -37.89 4.30 -8.71
N GLN A 147 -37.50 4.83 -9.88
CA GLN A 147 -36.72 4.08 -10.88
C GLN A 147 -35.60 4.95 -11.49
N PRO A 148 -34.56 5.31 -10.71
CA PRO A 148 -33.42 6.05 -11.24
C PRO A 148 -32.65 5.20 -12.27
N GLU A 149 -31.91 5.85 -13.16
CA GLU A 149 -30.91 5.14 -13.95
C GLU A 149 -29.71 4.79 -13.06
N ILE A 150 -29.45 3.50 -12.88
CA ILE A 150 -28.35 3.00 -12.05
C ILE A 150 -27.06 2.90 -12.87
N TYR A 151 -25.96 3.37 -12.31
CA TYR A 151 -24.61 3.22 -12.83
C TYR A 151 -23.74 2.55 -11.78
N VAL A 152 -22.82 1.68 -12.21
CA VAL A 152 -21.89 0.97 -11.33
C VAL A 152 -20.47 1.43 -11.62
N ILE A 153 -19.80 2.00 -10.63
CA ILE A 153 -18.37 2.31 -10.66
C ILE A 153 -17.66 1.25 -9.83
N TYR A 154 -16.72 0.55 -10.44
CA TYR A 154 -15.81 -0.32 -9.71
C TYR A 154 -14.46 0.39 -9.60
N LEU A 155 -14.07 0.74 -8.38
CA LEU A 155 -12.83 1.45 -8.09
C LEU A 155 -11.80 0.48 -7.50
N THR A 156 -10.68 0.30 -8.20
CA THR A 156 -9.64 -0.67 -7.82
C THR A 156 -8.27 -0.02 -7.72
N PRO A 157 -7.25 -0.65 -7.11
CA PRO A 157 -5.98 0.04 -6.83
C PRO A 157 -5.24 0.48 -8.10
N SER A 158 -5.14 -0.43 -9.06
CA SER A 158 -4.46 -0.25 -10.34
C SER A 158 -4.94 -1.34 -11.32
N PRO A 159 -4.71 -1.19 -12.63
CA PRO A 159 -5.06 -2.23 -13.60
C PRO A 159 -4.42 -3.57 -13.25
N SER A 160 -5.24 -4.58 -13.00
CA SER A 160 -4.80 -5.94 -12.69
C SER A 160 -5.73 -6.97 -13.33
N TYR A 161 -5.18 -8.17 -13.62
CA TYR A 161 -5.97 -9.25 -14.22
C TYR A 161 -7.16 -9.66 -13.34
N ILE A 162 -6.97 -9.67 -12.02
CA ILE A 162 -8.01 -10.07 -11.06
C ILE A 162 -9.13 -9.01 -11.01
N ALA A 163 -8.76 -7.73 -10.96
CA ALA A 163 -9.71 -6.63 -11.01
C ALA A 163 -10.53 -6.64 -12.31
N LEU A 164 -9.87 -6.78 -13.46
CA LEU A 164 -10.55 -6.85 -14.75
C LEU A 164 -11.48 -8.05 -14.84
N GLN A 165 -11.04 -9.23 -14.38
CA GLN A 165 -11.88 -10.43 -14.38
C GLN A 165 -13.12 -10.26 -13.50
N SER A 166 -13.00 -9.61 -12.35
CA SER A 166 -14.14 -9.32 -11.47
C SER A 166 -15.12 -8.33 -12.12
N PHE A 167 -14.59 -7.23 -12.67
CA PHE A 167 -15.37 -6.21 -13.38
C PHE A 167 -16.13 -6.77 -14.59
N GLU A 168 -15.49 -7.61 -15.39
CA GLU A 168 -16.10 -8.14 -16.61
C GLU A 168 -17.18 -9.18 -16.36
N ARG A 169 -17.25 -9.77 -15.17
CA ARG A 169 -18.34 -10.71 -14.83
C ARG A 169 -19.69 -10.02 -14.68
N LEU A 170 -19.69 -8.77 -14.23
CA LEU A 170 -20.93 -7.99 -14.20
C LEU A 170 -21.36 -7.70 -15.63
N GLN A 171 -22.37 -8.42 -16.12
CA GLN A 171 -22.94 -8.19 -17.45
C GLN A 171 -23.96 -7.04 -17.40
N TYR A 172 -23.45 -5.82 -17.28
CA TYR A 172 -24.27 -4.61 -17.18
C TYR A 172 -23.73 -3.51 -18.09
N LYS A 173 -24.62 -2.78 -18.79
CA LYS A 173 -24.21 -1.76 -19.77
C LYS A 173 -23.64 -0.50 -19.09
N ARG A 174 -24.27 -0.05 -18.00
CA ARG A 174 -23.94 1.20 -17.30
C ARG A 174 -22.92 0.95 -16.20
N LYS A 175 -21.77 0.38 -16.57
CA LYS A 175 -20.66 0.11 -15.63
C LYS A 175 -19.38 0.81 -16.08
N CYS A 176 -18.57 1.29 -15.13
CA CYS A 176 -17.30 1.97 -15.35
C CYS A 176 -16.22 1.39 -14.43
N HIS A 177 -15.01 1.18 -14.95
CA HIS A 177 -13.86 0.74 -14.16
C HIS A 177 -12.93 1.92 -13.94
N LEU A 178 -12.77 2.33 -12.69
CA LEU A 178 -11.83 3.36 -12.26
C LEU A 178 -10.70 2.78 -11.43
N PHE A 179 -9.60 3.53 -11.38
CA PHE A 179 -8.42 3.15 -10.64
C PHE A 179 -8.07 4.20 -9.59
N TRP A 180 -7.49 3.78 -8.46
CA TRP A 180 -6.91 4.72 -7.51
C TRP A 180 -5.66 5.37 -8.09
N ASN A 181 -4.78 4.60 -8.75
CA ASN A 181 -3.51 5.08 -9.30
C ASN A 181 -3.02 4.26 -10.51
N LYS A 182 -1.89 4.66 -11.11
CA LYS A 182 -1.14 3.94 -12.16
C LYS A 182 -1.94 3.73 -13.46
N HIS A 183 -2.90 4.60 -13.72
CA HIS A 183 -3.71 4.61 -14.95
C HIS A 183 -4.16 6.04 -15.23
N ASP A 184 -4.37 6.39 -16.50
CA ASP A 184 -4.77 7.74 -16.91
C ASP A 184 -6.12 8.13 -16.28
N ASN A 185 -7.11 7.25 -16.40
CA ASN A 185 -8.40 7.35 -15.74
C ASN A 185 -8.33 6.88 -14.27
N SER A 186 -7.61 7.64 -13.43
CA SER A 186 -7.45 7.33 -12.00
C SER A 186 -7.82 8.50 -11.11
N VAL A 187 -8.35 8.20 -9.92
CA VAL A 187 -8.73 9.21 -8.90
C VAL A 187 -7.54 10.09 -8.53
N PHE A 188 -6.33 9.51 -8.48
CA PHE A 188 -5.10 10.27 -8.29
C PHE A 188 -4.93 11.37 -9.36
N ASN A 189 -5.10 11.03 -10.64
CA ASN A 189 -5.00 12.00 -11.73
C ASN A 189 -6.14 13.00 -11.73
N LEU A 190 -7.38 12.57 -11.47
CA LEU A 190 -8.54 13.47 -11.38
C LEU A 190 -8.33 14.55 -10.30
N LEU A 191 -7.83 14.16 -9.13
CA LEU A 191 -7.49 15.10 -8.04
C LEU A 191 -6.31 16.02 -8.40
N LEU A 192 -5.29 15.50 -9.09
CA LEU A 192 -4.17 16.32 -9.57
C LEU A 192 -4.63 17.37 -10.59
N GLU A 193 -5.55 17.00 -11.48
CA GLU A 193 -6.10 17.91 -12.47
C GLU A 193 -6.82 19.09 -11.81
N ILE A 194 -7.59 18.86 -10.74
CA ILE A 194 -8.24 19.93 -9.97
C ILE A 194 -7.21 20.93 -9.43
N PHE A 195 -6.09 20.48 -8.87
CA PHE A 195 -5.00 21.39 -8.45
C PHE A 195 -4.34 22.11 -9.63
N ASN A 196 -4.24 21.49 -10.80
CA ASN A 196 -3.72 22.16 -11.98
C ASN A 196 -4.67 23.26 -12.48
N GLU A 197 -5.98 23.02 -12.42
CA GLU A 197 -6.99 24.01 -12.76
C GLU A 197 -6.99 25.17 -11.74
N GLU A 198 -6.81 24.89 -10.45
CA GLU A 198 -6.61 25.91 -9.42
C GLU A 198 -5.38 26.77 -9.73
N ASN A 199 -4.24 26.14 -10.02
CA ASN A 199 -2.99 26.85 -10.34
C ASN A 199 -3.10 27.73 -11.60
N LYS A 200 -3.96 27.35 -12.55
CA LYS A 200 -4.25 28.16 -13.75
C LYS A 200 -5.26 29.28 -13.48
N GLY A 201 -5.87 29.34 -12.29
CA GLY A 201 -6.94 30.27 -11.95
C GLY A 201 -8.27 29.96 -12.65
N LEU A 202 -8.48 28.70 -13.05
CA LEU A 202 -9.71 28.25 -13.72
C LEU A 202 -10.79 27.83 -12.74
N ILE A 203 -10.41 27.54 -11.50
CA ILE A 203 -11.32 27.31 -10.37
C ILE A 203 -10.91 28.18 -9.18
N ASP A 204 -11.84 28.33 -8.23
CA ASP A 204 -11.57 29.08 -7.01
C ASP A 204 -10.43 28.46 -6.17
N PRO A 205 -9.67 29.28 -5.43
CA PRO A 205 -8.62 28.79 -4.56
C PRO A 205 -9.13 27.77 -3.54
N ILE A 206 -8.45 26.63 -3.45
CA ILE A 206 -8.74 25.61 -2.46
C ILE A 206 -8.12 26.07 -1.14
N ASN A 207 -8.91 26.06 -0.06
CA ASN A 207 -8.39 26.49 1.23
C ASN A 207 -7.18 25.61 1.64
N ASN A 208 -6.24 26.20 2.40
CA ASN A 208 -4.98 25.54 2.75
C ASN A 208 -5.20 24.22 3.50
N GLN A 209 -6.21 24.14 4.37
CA GLN A 209 -6.46 22.94 5.17
C GLN A 209 -6.90 21.77 4.28
N SER A 210 -7.87 21.99 3.41
CA SER A 210 -8.32 21.00 2.42
C SER A 210 -7.22 20.66 1.43
N SER A 211 -6.43 21.64 0.98
CA SER A 211 -5.25 21.42 0.14
C SER A 211 -4.26 20.45 0.79
N TYR A 212 -3.91 20.65 2.07
CA TYR A 212 -3.02 19.74 2.81
C TYR A 212 -3.62 18.35 3.00
N LEU A 213 -4.93 18.27 3.26
CA LEU A 213 -5.63 17.00 3.46
C LEU A 213 -5.66 16.18 2.17
N ILE A 214 -6.07 16.78 1.05
CA ILE A 214 -6.11 16.12 -0.27
C ILE A 214 -4.69 15.73 -0.72
N LYS A 215 -3.68 16.59 -0.53
CA LYS A 215 -2.28 16.25 -0.82
C LYS A 215 -1.77 15.09 0.03
N SER A 216 -2.19 15.01 1.29
CA SER A 216 -1.88 13.86 2.16
C SER A 216 -2.56 12.59 1.67
N PHE A 217 -3.79 12.68 1.18
CA PHE A 217 -4.51 11.56 0.59
C PHE A 217 -3.88 11.09 -0.71
N LEU A 218 -3.52 11.99 -1.63
CA LEU A 218 -2.74 11.70 -2.83
C LEU A 218 -1.43 10.97 -2.49
N SER A 219 -0.70 11.46 -1.48
CA SER A 219 0.51 10.78 -1.00
C SER A 219 0.23 9.39 -0.44
N PHE A 220 -0.95 9.14 0.14
CA PHE A 220 -1.33 7.84 0.69
C PHE A 220 -1.72 6.86 -0.43
N ILE A 221 -2.49 7.32 -1.42
CA ILE A 221 -2.77 6.59 -2.67
C ILE A 221 -1.47 6.21 -3.38
N ASN A 222 -0.51 7.13 -3.48
CA ASN A 222 0.78 6.88 -4.13
C ASN A 222 1.65 5.85 -3.40
N THR A 223 1.38 5.58 -2.13
CA THR A 223 2.02 4.50 -1.36
C THR A 223 1.24 3.19 -1.41
N ASP A 224 0.27 3.05 -2.31
CA ASP A 224 -0.64 1.90 -2.39
C ASP A 224 -1.34 1.66 -1.03
N PHE A 225 -1.77 2.74 -0.37
CA PHE A 225 -2.43 2.73 0.95
C PHE A 225 -1.60 2.12 2.09
N LYS A 226 -0.27 2.08 1.96
CA LYS A 226 0.63 1.51 2.98
C LYS A 226 0.95 2.48 4.12
N SER A 227 1.01 1.93 5.33
CA SER A 227 1.45 2.69 6.52
C SER A 227 2.96 2.94 6.54
N TYR A 228 3.43 3.83 7.43
CA TYR A 228 4.89 4.02 7.62
C TYR A 228 5.58 2.74 8.11
N VAL A 229 4.90 1.94 8.94
CA VAL A 229 5.46 0.70 9.50
C VAL A 229 5.58 -0.35 8.40
N GLN A 230 4.56 -0.52 7.56
CA GLN A 230 4.59 -1.45 6.43
C GLN A 230 5.65 -1.06 5.41
N GLU A 231 5.74 0.21 5.00
CA GLU A 231 6.77 0.65 4.05
C GLU A 231 8.18 0.46 4.62
N LYS A 232 8.38 0.71 5.93
CA LYS A 232 9.64 0.40 6.60
C LYS A 232 9.93 -1.09 6.57
N LYS A 233 8.97 -1.96 6.95
CA LYS A 233 9.12 -3.42 6.90
C LYS A 233 9.47 -3.91 5.49
N GLU A 234 8.78 -3.43 4.46
CA GLU A 234 9.10 -3.77 3.06
C GLU A 234 10.48 -3.25 2.63
N LYS A 235 10.92 -2.08 3.10
CA LYS A 235 12.30 -1.60 2.88
C LYS A 235 13.33 -2.48 3.60
N PHE A 236 12.97 -3.06 4.76
CA PHE A 236 13.78 -4.09 5.42
C PHE A 236 13.72 -5.42 4.67
N GLU A 237 12.57 -5.84 4.12
CA GLU A 237 12.42 -7.02 3.27
C GLU A 237 13.07 -6.85 1.90
N LYS A 238 13.28 -5.63 1.40
CA LYS A 238 14.17 -5.35 0.26
C LYS A 238 15.67 -5.55 0.61
N LYS A 239 15.98 -6.07 1.81
CA LYS A 239 17.25 -6.74 2.18
C LYS A 239 17.10 -8.29 2.16
N ASN A 240 16.10 -8.82 1.48
CA ASN A 240 15.84 -10.25 1.26
C ASN A 240 16.02 -10.50 -0.24
N TYR A 241 17.05 -11.26 -0.61
CA TYR A 241 17.43 -11.54 -1.99
C TYR A 241 16.91 -12.94 -2.40
N GLY A 242 15.66 -13.25 -2.02
CA GLY A 242 15.08 -14.60 -2.08
C GLY A 242 15.24 -15.40 -0.79
N LYS A 243 16.20 -15.00 0.06
CA LYS A 243 16.40 -15.44 1.46
C LYS A 243 16.99 -14.25 2.26
N PRO A 244 16.80 -14.14 3.59
CA PRO A 244 17.46 -13.09 4.37
C PRO A 244 18.98 -13.05 4.11
N VAL A 245 19.55 -11.85 3.93
CA VAL A 245 20.97 -11.68 3.55
C VAL A 245 21.93 -12.35 4.53
N ILE A 246 21.61 -12.37 5.83
CA ILE A 246 22.41 -13.08 6.82
C ILE A 246 22.45 -14.60 6.58
N ASP A 247 21.37 -15.18 6.05
CA ASP A 247 21.33 -16.61 5.76
C ASP A 247 22.07 -16.92 4.46
N ILE A 248 21.98 -16.03 3.47
CA ILE A 248 22.79 -16.15 2.24
C ILE A 248 24.28 -15.99 2.58
N LEU A 249 24.61 -15.16 3.57
CA LEU A 249 25.99 -15.02 4.05
C LEU A 249 26.50 -16.30 4.74
N ASN A 250 25.64 -17.02 5.47
CA ASN A 250 25.98 -18.34 6.00
C ASN A 250 26.21 -19.35 4.87
N ASP A 251 25.29 -19.41 3.90
CA ASP A 251 25.42 -20.31 2.73
C ASP A 251 26.72 -20.01 1.95
N PHE A 252 27.08 -18.73 1.79
CA PHE A 252 28.35 -18.32 1.21
C PHE A 252 29.54 -18.76 2.08
N ALA A 253 29.49 -18.53 3.39
CA ALA A 253 30.56 -18.92 4.29
C ALA A 253 30.78 -20.43 4.32
N ASP A 254 29.73 -21.24 4.11
CA ASP A 254 29.82 -22.70 4.00
C ASP A 254 30.64 -23.18 2.80
N THR A 255 30.81 -22.33 1.78
CA THR A 255 31.71 -22.60 0.64
C THR A 255 33.20 -22.38 0.98
N LEU A 256 33.50 -21.75 2.13
CA LEU A 256 34.85 -21.41 2.57
C LEU A 256 35.40 -22.44 3.56
N SER A 257 36.71 -22.66 3.50
CA SER A 257 37.47 -23.53 4.42
C SER A 257 37.62 -22.89 5.79
N PHE A 258 37.59 -23.70 6.85
CA PHE A 258 37.88 -23.25 8.21
C PHE A 258 39.37 -22.97 8.46
N ASN A 259 40.26 -23.54 7.65
CA ASN A 259 41.71 -23.45 7.88
C ASN A 259 42.35 -22.23 7.20
N ASP A 260 41.70 -21.69 6.18
CA ASP A 260 42.24 -20.64 5.32
C ASP A 260 42.01 -19.24 5.89
N ILE A 261 42.93 -18.33 5.61
CA ILE A 261 42.79 -16.89 5.92
C ILE A 261 42.33 -16.17 4.66
N TYR A 262 41.31 -15.34 4.78
CA TYR A 262 40.77 -14.57 3.66
C TYR A 262 40.97 -13.07 3.87
N ASP A 263 41.28 -12.35 2.79
CA ASP A 263 41.23 -10.89 2.80
C ASP A 263 39.75 -10.44 2.86
N LEU A 264 39.44 -9.48 3.73
CA LEU A 264 38.08 -8.98 3.91
C LEU A 264 37.52 -8.35 2.62
N SER A 265 38.37 -7.78 1.77
CA SER A 265 37.98 -7.26 0.46
C SER A 265 37.55 -8.39 -0.49
N GLU A 266 38.23 -9.53 -0.46
CA GLU A 266 37.86 -10.72 -1.23
C GLU A 266 36.54 -11.30 -0.74
N ILE A 267 36.32 -11.37 0.58
CA ILE A 267 35.03 -11.77 1.17
C ILE A 267 33.90 -10.85 0.68
N LYS A 268 34.13 -9.53 0.66
CA LYS A 268 33.14 -8.55 0.18
C LYS A 268 32.80 -8.75 -1.30
N ILE A 269 33.80 -9.02 -2.13
CA ILE A 269 33.62 -9.24 -3.58
C ILE A 269 32.91 -10.58 -3.81
N GLY A 270 33.41 -11.65 -3.20
CA GLY A 270 32.86 -13.01 -3.32
C GLY A 270 31.41 -13.09 -2.85
N PHE A 271 31.08 -12.48 -1.69
CA PHE A 271 29.71 -12.47 -1.20
C PHE A 271 28.76 -11.70 -2.13
N SER A 272 29.19 -10.55 -2.67
CA SER A 272 28.39 -9.81 -3.66
C SER A 272 28.12 -10.65 -4.92
N ALA A 273 29.13 -11.36 -5.43
CA ALA A 273 28.99 -12.25 -6.58
C ALA A 273 28.06 -13.43 -6.27
N PHE A 274 28.17 -14.01 -5.07
CA PHE A 274 27.31 -15.10 -4.62
C PHE A 274 25.83 -14.69 -4.56
N VAL A 275 25.52 -13.52 -3.99
CA VAL A 275 24.14 -12.98 -3.95
C VAL A 275 23.61 -12.73 -5.36
N LYS A 276 24.44 -12.19 -6.27
CA LYS A 276 24.04 -11.96 -7.67
C LYS A 276 23.69 -13.26 -8.38
N ASN A 277 24.51 -14.30 -8.20
CA ASN A 277 24.25 -15.62 -8.79
C ASN A 277 23.01 -16.29 -8.19
N PHE A 278 22.78 -16.13 -6.88
CA PHE A 278 21.62 -16.71 -6.18
C PHE A 278 20.30 -16.02 -6.55
N SER A 279 20.30 -14.69 -6.62
CA SER A 279 19.07 -13.88 -6.68
C SER A 279 18.82 -13.17 -8.00
N GLY A 280 19.81 -13.12 -8.89
CA GLY A 280 19.78 -12.29 -10.11
C GLY A 280 19.95 -10.78 -9.87
N ALA A 281 20.09 -10.33 -8.62
CA ALA A 281 20.15 -8.90 -8.27
C ALA A 281 21.46 -8.51 -7.57
N ASP A 282 21.91 -7.28 -7.80
CA ASP A 282 23.13 -6.75 -7.19
C ASP A 282 22.95 -6.40 -5.69
N LEU A 283 23.88 -6.88 -4.86
CA LEU A 283 23.90 -6.61 -3.42
C LEU A 283 24.32 -5.15 -3.14
N LYS A 284 23.45 -4.37 -2.48
CA LYS A 284 23.76 -2.99 -2.09
C LYS A 284 24.96 -2.93 -1.14
N GLY A 285 25.89 -2.01 -1.40
CA GLY A 285 27.15 -1.87 -0.64
C GLY A 285 26.96 -1.69 0.87
N ASN A 286 26.04 -0.82 1.29
CA ASN A 286 25.76 -0.60 2.72
C ASN A 286 25.16 -1.83 3.40
N THR A 287 24.28 -2.56 2.68
CA THR A 287 23.69 -3.81 3.17
C THR A 287 24.77 -4.88 3.34
N ARG A 288 25.68 -5.01 2.36
CA ARG A 288 26.83 -5.92 2.43
C ARG A 288 27.69 -5.66 3.66
N LEU A 289 28.11 -4.40 3.85
CA LEU A 289 29.00 -4.03 4.95
C LEU A 289 28.36 -4.30 6.31
N ALA A 290 27.10 -3.92 6.48
CA ALA A 290 26.37 -4.15 7.73
C ALA A 290 26.33 -5.63 8.09
N HIS A 291 25.99 -6.51 7.14
CA HIS A 291 25.89 -7.95 7.42
C HIS A 291 27.25 -8.61 7.66
N ILE A 292 28.29 -8.22 6.93
CA ILE A 292 29.64 -8.73 7.17
C ILE A 292 30.15 -8.30 8.55
N TYR A 293 29.97 -7.04 8.95
CA TYR A 293 30.37 -6.58 10.28
C TYR A 293 29.55 -7.22 11.41
N THR A 294 28.25 -7.44 11.18
CA THR A 294 27.40 -8.20 12.11
C THR A 294 27.93 -9.62 12.30
N ALA A 295 28.49 -10.21 11.24
CA ALA A 295 28.92 -11.60 11.18
C ALA A 295 30.30 -11.89 11.82
N ILE A 296 31.08 -10.85 12.14
CA ILE A 296 32.45 -10.96 12.69
C ILE A 296 32.39 -10.83 14.22
N VAL A 297 32.75 -11.88 14.96
CA VAL A 297 32.51 -11.96 16.41
C VAL A 297 33.30 -10.95 17.24
N ASN A 298 34.54 -10.65 16.84
CA ASN A 298 35.43 -9.69 17.50
C ASN A 298 35.33 -8.27 16.91
N GLU A 299 34.25 -7.95 16.19
CA GLU A 299 33.92 -6.58 15.76
C GLU A 299 33.04 -5.88 16.81
N LYS A 300 33.62 -4.92 17.53
CA LYS A 300 32.89 -4.13 18.55
C LYS A 300 31.62 -3.48 18.02
N ASN A 301 31.64 -3.00 16.77
CA ASN A 301 30.50 -2.31 16.17
C ASN A 301 29.34 -3.25 15.81
N ARG A 302 29.49 -4.57 15.91
CA ARG A 302 28.44 -5.54 15.60
C ARG A 302 27.19 -5.37 16.46
N ILE A 303 27.35 -4.80 17.66
CA ILE A 303 26.26 -4.49 18.61
C ILE A 303 25.22 -3.53 18.03
N HIS A 304 25.63 -2.60 17.15
CA HIS A 304 24.73 -1.62 16.52
C HIS A 304 23.80 -2.28 15.48
N TYR A 305 23.98 -3.57 15.23
CA TYR A 305 23.17 -4.38 14.32
C TYR A 305 22.36 -5.46 15.07
N ASN A 306 21.98 -5.18 16.33
CA ASN A 306 21.11 -6.03 17.17
C ASN A 306 21.66 -7.45 17.38
N VAL A 307 22.95 -7.58 17.68
CA VAL A 307 23.55 -8.83 18.18
C VAL A 307 23.40 -8.84 19.69
N ASN A 308 22.31 -9.43 20.20
CA ASN A 308 21.96 -9.32 21.62
C ASN A 308 22.39 -10.53 22.46
N LYS A 309 23.00 -11.53 21.83
CA LYS A 309 23.44 -12.74 22.51
C LYS A 309 24.81 -13.18 21.96
N PRO A 310 25.70 -13.70 22.83
CA PRO A 310 27.01 -14.16 22.40
C PRO A 310 26.97 -15.49 21.63
N ASP A 311 25.93 -16.29 21.78
CA ASP A 311 25.74 -17.63 21.19
C ASP A 311 24.88 -17.64 19.91
N ASP A 312 24.73 -16.49 19.24
CA ASP A 312 23.97 -16.38 17.99
C ASP A 312 24.77 -16.98 16.80
N ASN A 313 24.70 -18.30 16.64
CA ASN A 313 25.39 -19.04 15.56
C ASN A 313 25.09 -18.50 14.16
N ARG A 314 23.90 -17.93 13.96
CA ARG A 314 23.52 -17.33 12.66
C ARG A 314 24.33 -16.08 12.34
N LYS A 315 24.88 -15.41 13.36
CA LYS A 315 25.69 -14.19 13.23
C LYS A 315 27.15 -14.41 13.63
N ASN A 316 27.53 -15.56 14.16
CA ASN A 316 28.90 -15.87 14.55
C ASN A 316 29.60 -16.65 13.44
N ILE A 317 29.92 -15.97 12.33
CA ILE A 317 30.41 -16.62 11.11
C ILE A 317 31.92 -16.47 10.94
N PHE A 318 32.47 -15.31 11.32
CA PHE A 318 33.88 -14.96 11.10
C PHE A 318 34.52 -14.35 12.35
N TYR A 319 35.85 -14.29 12.38
CA TYR A 319 36.63 -13.48 13.32
C TYR A 319 37.83 -12.84 12.60
N TYR A 320 38.24 -11.64 13.03
CA TYR A 320 39.50 -11.05 12.58
C TYR A 320 40.67 -11.81 13.17
N THR A 321 41.66 -12.15 12.34
CA THR A 321 42.87 -12.87 12.78
C THR A 321 43.96 -11.93 13.31
N ASP A 322 43.83 -10.62 13.10
CA ASP A 322 44.82 -9.63 13.50
C ASP A 322 44.18 -8.30 13.93
N LYS A 323 45.03 -7.39 14.44
CA LYS A 323 44.61 -6.03 14.82
C LYS A 323 44.37 -5.11 13.61
N SER A 324 44.85 -5.49 12.43
CA SER A 324 44.70 -4.68 11.21
C SER A 324 43.27 -4.75 10.65
N ARG A 325 42.51 -5.78 11.05
CA ARG A 325 41.12 -6.05 10.60
C ARG A 325 41.01 -6.23 9.09
N LYS A 326 42.12 -6.55 8.42
CA LYS A 326 42.15 -6.84 6.99
C LYS A 326 41.85 -8.29 6.68
N PHE A 327 42.15 -9.19 7.61
CA PHE A 327 42.05 -10.62 7.41
C PHE A 327 41.02 -11.24 8.34
N VAL A 328 40.24 -12.19 7.82
CA VAL A 328 39.23 -12.94 8.56
C VAL A 328 39.38 -14.45 8.36
N LYS A 329 38.97 -15.20 9.37
CA LYS A 329 38.81 -16.66 9.35
C LYS A 329 37.38 -17.03 9.69
N ARG A 330 36.92 -18.20 9.22
CA ARG A 330 35.64 -18.75 9.69
C ARG A 330 35.71 -19.04 11.19
N PHE A 331 34.67 -18.62 11.90
CA PHE A 331 34.51 -18.85 13.32
C PHE A 331 33.69 -20.12 13.56
N LYS A 332 34.10 -20.90 14.55
CA LYS A 332 33.37 -22.06 15.05
C LYS A 332 33.72 -22.23 16.51
N LEU A 333 32.71 -22.24 17.38
CA LEU A 333 32.90 -22.20 18.84
C LEU A 333 33.63 -23.45 19.36
N GLU A 334 33.48 -24.59 18.69
CA GLU A 334 34.12 -25.85 19.08
C GLU A 334 35.63 -25.86 18.79
N ASN A 335 36.10 -25.02 17.88
CA ASN A 335 37.52 -24.88 17.61
C ASN A 335 38.15 -24.10 18.76
N TYR A 336 39.17 -24.67 19.43
CA TYR A 336 39.91 -23.99 20.51
C TYR A 336 40.47 -22.66 19.99
N LEU A 337 39.80 -21.58 20.34
CA LEU A 337 40.06 -20.22 19.89
C LEU A 337 39.92 -19.31 21.11
N ASP A 338 40.91 -18.44 21.31
CA ASP A 338 40.89 -17.36 22.29
C ASP A 338 40.44 -16.07 21.58
N VAL A 339 39.12 -15.89 21.46
CA VAL A 339 38.51 -14.79 20.70
C VAL A 339 37.43 -14.12 21.54
N GLU A 340 37.49 -12.80 21.63
CA GLU A 340 36.44 -12.00 22.25
C GLU A 340 35.19 -11.94 21.36
N ILE A 341 34.05 -12.34 21.92
CA ILE A 341 32.74 -12.27 21.26
C ILE A 341 31.97 -11.09 21.83
N TYR A 342 31.74 -10.07 21.00
CA TYR A 342 30.99 -8.87 21.40
C TYR A 342 29.48 -9.04 21.16
N PHE A 343 28.67 -8.56 22.11
CA PHE A 343 27.21 -8.54 22.05
C PHE A 343 26.63 -7.37 22.86
N ASN A 344 25.39 -7.02 22.57
CA ASN A 344 24.61 -5.99 23.27
C ASN A 344 23.78 -6.64 24.37
N ASP A 345 23.88 -6.16 25.59
CA ASP A 345 23.03 -6.56 26.69
C ASP A 345 22.45 -5.31 27.35
N GLU A 346 21.13 -5.15 27.25
CA GLU A 346 20.37 -3.99 27.77
C GLU A 346 20.91 -2.60 27.36
N GLY A 347 21.57 -2.50 26.19
CA GLY A 347 22.14 -1.25 25.68
C GLY A 347 23.61 -1.04 26.03
N GLU A 348 24.22 -1.96 26.77
CA GLU A 348 25.65 -1.94 27.11
C GLU A 348 26.47 -2.89 26.21
N ILE A 349 27.71 -2.49 25.93
CA ILE A 349 28.67 -3.32 25.19
C ILE A 349 29.23 -4.36 26.15
N LYS A 350 28.86 -5.62 25.95
CA LYS A 350 29.46 -6.75 26.66
C LYS A 350 30.30 -7.59 25.72
N HIS A 351 31.24 -8.33 26.32
CA HIS A 351 32.03 -9.33 25.62
C HIS A 351 32.18 -10.55 26.52
N ILE A 352 32.31 -11.70 25.88
CA ILE A 352 32.66 -12.97 26.53
C ILE A 352 33.75 -13.64 25.71
N ASN A 353 34.67 -14.33 26.39
CA ASN A 353 35.67 -15.13 25.69
C ASN A 353 35.01 -16.38 25.07
N SER A 354 35.43 -16.78 23.87
CA SER A 354 34.92 -18.01 23.23
C SER A 354 35.15 -19.28 24.05
N GLU A 355 36.24 -19.39 24.82
CA GLU A 355 36.45 -20.52 25.72
C GLU A 355 35.46 -20.53 26.89
N GLU A 356 35.22 -19.36 27.49
CA GLU A 356 34.27 -19.19 28.59
C GLU A 356 32.83 -19.49 28.13
N LEU A 357 32.45 -19.00 26.94
CA LEU A 357 31.14 -19.29 26.35
C LEU A 357 30.96 -20.78 26.06
N ARG A 358 32.01 -21.45 25.58
CA ARG A 358 31.97 -22.90 25.31
C ARG A 358 31.75 -23.70 26.59
N ILE A 359 32.43 -23.33 27.69
CA ILE A 359 32.23 -23.98 29.01
C ILE A 359 30.80 -23.77 29.49
N LYS A 360 30.28 -22.54 29.44
CA LYS A 360 28.90 -22.23 29.82
C LYS A 360 27.83 -22.98 29.01
N ASN A 361 28.13 -23.35 27.77
CA ASN A 361 27.20 -24.11 26.93
C ASN A 361 27.25 -25.63 27.16
N LEU A 362 28.23 -26.13 27.92
CA LEU A 362 28.38 -27.55 28.28
C LEU A 362 27.79 -27.87 29.67
N GLU A 363 27.60 -26.85 30.50
CA GLU A 363 26.85 -26.88 31.77
C GLU A 363 25.34 -26.77 31.51
#